data_AF-X1G200-F1
#
_entry.id   AF-X1G200-F1
#
_cell.length_a   1.000
_cell.length_b   1.000
_cell.length_c   1.000
_cell.angle_alpha   90.00
_cell.angle_beta   90.00
_cell.angle_gamma   90.00
#
_symmetry.space_group_name_H-M   'P 1'
#
loop_
_entity.id
_entity.type
_entity.pdbx_description
1 polymer ?
#
loop_
_entity_poly.entity_id
_entity_poly.type
_entity_poly.pdbx_seq_one_letter_code
_entity_poly.pdbx_strand_id
1 'polypeptide(L)'
;QIVESLAKANELLGLPHSIHVHCNNLGHPGNYEHTIETFKICEGIEPYGKRERSFHITHCQFNAYAGTNWGDFESGASQIVEYLNSHKHVSLDCGQVVFTKYATTTMTGDGPWEHALHHLGGTSPWGAKPGMKWINGQVEAESGSGIVPYFFSPKTGVNAVQWAIGLELMLLIKDPWQISHTTDHPNGAPFTTYPIIFKWLMDRKSRKDMLENVVSKKASTATTLPDLDREYTLSELCIVTRAGNAKTLGLRDRGHLGVGAIGDVAVYKLDPNKM
;
A
#
# COMPACT_ATOMS: atom_id res chain seq x y z
N GLN A 1 15.58 2.39 -17.09
CA GLN A 1 16.79 3.23 -16.99
C GLN A 1 16.91 3.87 -15.61
N ILE A 2 16.10 4.88 -15.23
CA ILE A 2 16.25 5.55 -13.92
C ILE A 2 16.18 4.57 -12.73
N VAL A 3 15.12 3.75 -12.66
CA VAL A 3 14.94 2.75 -11.59
C VAL A 3 16.16 1.82 -11.48
N GLU A 4 16.61 1.26 -12.60
CA GLU A 4 17.76 0.36 -12.66
C GLU A 4 19.06 1.04 -12.21
N SER A 5 19.33 2.25 -12.69
CA SER A 5 20.54 3.01 -12.34
C SER A 5 20.58 3.36 -10.86
N LEU A 6 19.45 3.79 -10.29
CA LEU A 6 19.34 4.08 -8.86
C LEU A 6 19.45 2.81 -8.02
N ALA A 7 18.86 1.69 -8.44
CA ALA A 7 19.03 0.40 -7.77
C ALA A 7 20.51 -0.02 -7.74
N LYS A 8 21.21 0.02 -8.88
CA LYS A 8 22.64 -0.31 -8.95
C LYS A 8 23.49 0.63 -8.08
N ALA A 9 23.17 1.92 -8.06
CA ALA A 9 23.86 2.89 -7.21
C ALA A 9 23.62 2.61 -5.71
N ASN A 10 22.39 2.26 -5.33
CA ASN A 10 22.02 1.90 -3.96
C ASN A 10 22.85 0.71 -3.45
N GLU A 11 22.99 -0.32 -4.28
CA GLU A 11 23.79 -1.51 -3.93
C GLU A 11 25.30 -1.23 -3.95
N LEU A 12 25.79 -0.39 -4.87
CA LEU A 12 27.20 0.03 -4.89
C LEU A 12 27.59 0.80 -3.63
N LEU A 13 26.69 1.65 -3.13
CA LEU A 13 26.89 2.44 -1.91
C LEU A 13 26.68 1.63 -0.63
N GLY A 14 26.18 0.39 -0.73
CA GLY A 14 25.91 -0.47 0.41
C GLY A 14 24.86 0.10 1.37
N LEU A 15 23.83 0.78 0.83
CA LEU A 15 22.80 1.40 1.66
C LEU A 15 21.98 0.33 2.42
N PRO A 16 21.56 0.63 3.66
CA PRO A 16 20.89 -0.34 4.53
C PRO A 16 19.50 -0.74 4.02
N HIS A 17 18.86 0.14 3.26
CA HIS A 17 17.56 -0.07 2.61
C HIS A 17 17.74 -0.16 1.09
N SER A 18 16.81 -0.83 0.40
CA SER A 18 16.73 -0.83 -1.06
C SER A 18 16.25 0.53 -1.57
N ILE A 19 16.26 0.73 -2.89
CA ILE A 19 15.47 1.84 -3.44
C ILE A 19 13.99 1.66 -3.08
N HIS A 20 13.34 2.78 -2.74
CA HIS A 20 11.94 2.86 -2.32
C HIS A 20 11.15 3.53 -3.43
N VAL A 21 10.35 2.76 -4.17
CA VAL A 21 9.79 3.19 -5.44
C VAL A 21 8.29 3.40 -5.35
N HIS A 22 7.89 4.60 -5.74
CA HIS A 22 6.54 4.94 -6.17
C HIS A 22 6.45 4.68 -7.67
N CYS A 23 5.57 3.77 -8.10
CA CYS A 23 5.46 3.36 -9.50
C CYS A 23 4.73 4.40 -10.36
N ASN A 24 5.09 4.45 -11.65
CA ASN A 24 4.35 5.22 -12.65
C ASN A 24 2.90 4.73 -12.80
N ASN A 25 2.05 5.58 -13.40
CA ASN A 25 0.63 5.30 -13.64
C ASN A 25 -0.14 4.93 -12.36
N LEU A 26 0.25 5.48 -11.22
CA LEU A 26 -0.47 5.30 -9.96
C LEU A 26 -1.95 5.64 -10.15
N GLY A 27 -2.83 4.84 -9.56
CA GLY A 27 -4.25 5.12 -9.50
C GLY A 27 -5.04 4.96 -10.81
N HIS A 28 -4.43 4.43 -11.88
CA HIS A 28 -5.09 4.23 -13.17
C HIS A 28 -5.46 2.75 -13.39
N PRO A 29 -6.67 2.44 -13.90
CA PRO A 29 -7.03 1.09 -14.33
C PRO A 29 -6.01 0.49 -15.31
N GLY A 30 -5.64 -0.78 -15.10
CA GLY A 30 -4.63 -1.50 -15.89
C GLY A 30 -3.18 -1.30 -15.43
N ASN A 31 -2.92 -0.50 -14.40
CA ASN A 31 -1.56 -0.20 -13.96
C ASN A 31 -0.81 -1.37 -13.32
N TYR A 32 -1.48 -2.49 -12.98
CA TYR A 32 -0.80 -3.67 -12.44
C TYR A 32 0.26 -4.22 -13.40
N GLU A 33 0.03 -4.13 -14.72
CA GLU A 33 0.99 -4.57 -15.75
C GLU A 33 2.27 -3.74 -15.70
N HIS A 34 2.14 -2.40 -15.66
CA HIS A 34 3.29 -1.50 -15.53
C HIS A 34 4.06 -1.71 -14.23
N THR A 35 3.35 -2.07 -13.15
CA THR A 35 3.94 -2.37 -11.85
C THR A 35 4.76 -3.66 -11.91
N ILE A 36 4.25 -4.71 -12.55
CA ILE A 36 5.00 -5.95 -12.79
C ILE A 36 6.22 -5.72 -13.67
N GLU A 37 6.09 -4.94 -14.74
CA GLU A 37 7.24 -4.55 -15.57
C GLU A 37 8.29 -3.76 -14.76
N THR A 38 7.85 -2.93 -13.81
CA THR A 38 8.77 -2.23 -12.90
C THR A 38 9.50 -3.20 -11.97
N PHE A 39 8.84 -4.24 -11.44
CA PHE A 39 9.50 -5.27 -10.64
C PHE A 39 10.63 -5.98 -11.41
N LYS A 40 10.38 -6.31 -12.68
CA LYS A 40 11.32 -7.03 -13.56
C LYS A 40 12.63 -6.27 -13.78
N ILE A 41 12.60 -4.93 -13.76
CA ILE A 41 13.79 -4.09 -13.93
C ILE A 41 14.90 -4.43 -12.93
N CYS A 42 14.53 -4.85 -11.71
CA CYS A 42 15.49 -5.11 -10.63
C CYS A 42 15.75 -6.61 -10.36
N GLU A 43 15.21 -7.53 -11.17
CA GLU A 43 15.38 -8.98 -10.96
C GLU A 43 16.85 -9.42 -10.93
N GLY A 44 17.67 -8.86 -11.81
CA GLY A 44 19.09 -9.19 -11.92
C GLY A 44 20.02 -8.38 -11.00
N ILE A 45 19.48 -7.60 -10.06
CA ILE A 45 20.27 -6.75 -9.17
C ILE A 45 20.43 -7.46 -7.83
N GLU A 46 21.65 -7.91 -7.55
CA GLU A 46 22.03 -8.55 -6.30
C GLU A 46 22.12 -7.53 -5.16
N PRO A 47 21.42 -7.74 -4.03
CA PRO A 47 21.51 -6.85 -2.88
C PRO A 47 22.90 -6.87 -2.23
N TYR A 48 23.34 -5.72 -1.73
CA TYR A 48 24.57 -5.61 -0.95
C TYR A 48 24.44 -6.28 0.44
N GLY A 49 25.48 -7.02 0.82
CA GLY A 49 25.64 -7.58 2.16
C GLY A 49 24.70 -8.76 2.43
N LYS A 50 23.87 -8.64 3.48
CA LYS A 50 22.95 -9.70 3.93
C LYS A 50 21.47 -9.39 3.65
N ARG A 51 21.18 -8.31 2.93
CA ARG A 51 19.80 -7.96 2.58
C ARG A 51 19.29 -8.98 1.56
N GLU A 52 18.07 -9.46 1.75
CA GLU A 52 17.47 -10.48 0.86
C GLU A 52 16.86 -9.88 -0.41
N ARG A 53 16.61 -8.56 -0.41
CA ARG A 53 15.75 -7.89 -1.39
C ARG A 53 16.38 -6.63 -1.93
N SER A 54 16.42 -6.44 -3.23
CA SER A 54 17.02 -5.28 -3.90
C SER A 54 16.00 -4.18 -4.20
N PHE A 55 14.71 -4.43 -3.97
CA PHE A 55 13.64 -3.55 -4.41
C PHE A 55 12.48 -3.46 -3.39
N HIS A 56 12.00 -2.24 -3.15
CA HIS A 56 10.83 -1.98 -2.31
C HIS A 56 9.83 -1.05 -3.01
N ILE A 57 8.57 -1.47 -3.12
CA ILE A 57 7.49 -0.64 -3.66
C ILE A 57 6.62 -0.08 -2.54
N THR A 58 6.37 1.22 -2.59
CA THR A 58 5.43 1.85 -1.65
C THR A 58 3.98 1.73 -2.11
N HIS A 59 3.07 1.69 -1.13
CA HIS A 59 1.63 1.85 -1.28
C HIS A 59 1.04 1.11 -2.50
N CYS A 60 1.42 -0.16 -2.64
CA CYS A 60 1.19 -0.97 -3.84
C CYS A 60 -0.29 -1.17 -4.16
N GLN A 61 -1.18 -0.98 -3.17
CA GLN A 61 -2.62 -0.96 -3.39
C GLN A 61 -3.00 -0.03 -4.55
N PHE A 62 -2.40 1.17 -4.66
CA PHE A 62 -2.69 2.12 -5.76
C PHE A 62 -2.07 1.74 -7.11
N ASN A 63 -1.28 0.67 -7.14
CA ASN A 63 -0.55 0.14 -8.29
C ASN A 63 -0.99 -1.29 -8.67
N ALA A 64 -2.08 -1.76 -8.08
CA ALA A 64 -2.64 -3.10 -8.30
C ALA A 64 -4.04 -3.02 -8.94
N TYR A 65 -4.22 -2.12 -9.92
CA TYR A 65 -5.52 -1.89 -10.57
C TYR A 65 -5.57 -2.61 -11.91
N ALA A 66 -6.59 -3.45 -12.10
CA ALA A 66 -6.91 -4.10 -13.37
C ALA A 66 -8.09 -3.38 -14.05
N GLY A 67 -8.60 -3.97 -15.14
CA GLY A 67 -9.53 -3.30 -16.07
C GLY A 67 -8.82 -2.33 -17.01
N THR A 68 -9.57 -1.74 -17.94
CA THR A 68 -9.05 -0.80 -18.96
C THR A 68 -9.49 0.64 -18.71
N ASN A 69 -10.55 0.83 -17.93
CA ASN A 69 -11.10 2.12 -17.54
C ASN A 69 -11.91 1.99 -16.23
N TRP A 70 -12.60 3.06 -15.82
CA TRP A 70 -13.36 3.05 -14.56
C TRP A 70 -14.66 2.22 -14.61
N GLY A 71 -15.18 1.92 -15.81
CA GLY A 71 -16.38 1.11 -16.00
C GLY A 71 -16.15 -0.39 -15.77
N ASP A 72 -15.00 -0.90 -16.16
CA ASP A 72 -14.56 -2.29 -15.97
C ASP A 72 -13.52 -2.44 -14.85
N PHE A 73 -13.33 -1.43 -14.01
CA PHE A 73 -12.37 -1.43 -12.90
C PHE A 73 -12.56 -2.64 -11.97
N GLU A 74 -11.45 -3.33 -11.68
CA GLU A 74 -11.35 -4.51 -10.82
C GLU A 74 -9.97 -4.63 -10.15
N SER A 75 -9.83 -5.60 -9.24
CA SER A 75 -8.58 -5.87 -8.53
C SER A 75 -7.55 -6.56 -9.42
N GLY A 76 -6.34 -6.01 -9.44
CA GLY A 76 -5.14 -6.66 -9.99
C GLY A 76 -4.25 -7.28 -8.89
N ALA A 77 -4.75 -7.40 -7.66
CA ALA A 77 -3.95 -7.86 -6.51
C ALA A 77 -3.40 -9.28 -6.73
N SER A 78 -4.21 -10.20 -7.24
CA SER A 78 -3.79 -11.60 -7.47
C SER A 78 -2.58 -11.70 -8.40
N GLN A 79 -2.53 -10.88 -9.45
CA GLN A 79 -1.43 -10.84 -10.41
C GLN A 79 -0.14 -10.31 -9.78
N ILE A 80 -0.25 -9.23 -8.98
CA ILE A 80 0.88 -8.71 -8.20
C ILE A 80 1.41 -9.77 -7.23
N VAL A 81 0.51 -10.47 -6.55
CA VAL A 81 0.86 -11.46 -5.53
C VAL A 81 1.44 -12.74 -6.14
N GLU A 82 0.98 -13.16 -7.32
CA GLU A 82 1.57 -14.28 -8.05
C GLU A 82 3.04 -14.02 -8.37
N TYR A 83 3.35 -12.80 -8.85
CA TYR A 83 4.74 -12.38 -9.06
C TYR A 83 5.52 -12.35 -7.74
N LEU A 84 4.99 -11.70 -6.71
CA LEU A 84 5.71 -11.53 -5.44
C LEU A 84 6.00 -12.87 -4.74
N ASN A 85 5.05 -13.81 -4.76
CA ASN A 85 5.22 -15.13 -4.15
C ASN A 85 6.27 -16.00 -4.87
N SER A 86 6.58 -15.70 -6.13
CA SER A 86 7.61 -16.41 -6.92
C SER A 86 8.96 -15.70 -6.92
N HIS A 87 9.03 -14.45 -6.46
CA HIS A 87 10.21 -13.59 -6.56
C HIS A 87 10.56 -12.95 -5.21
N LYS A 88 11.75 -13.27 -4.69
CA LYS A 88 12.18 -12.78 -3.37
C LYS A 88 12.84 -11.39 -3.40
N HIS A 89 13.25 -10.89 -4.56
CA HIS A 89 13.99 -9.62 -4.68
C HIS A 89 13.12 -8.39 -4.39
N VAL A 90 11.80 -8.54 -4.37
CA VAL A 90 10.83 -7.47 -4.12
C VAL A 90 10.20 -7.60 -2.73
N SER A 91 10.06 -6.45 -2.08
CA SER A 91 9.08 -6.23 -1.00
C SER A 91 8.18 -5.07 -1.34
N LEU A 92 7.07 -4.94 -0.62
CA LEU A 92 6.16 -3.82 -0.79
C LEU A 92 5.59 -3.35 0.53
N ASP A 93 5.05 -2.14 0.56
CA ASP A 93 4.11 -1.70 1.58
C ASP A 93 2.71 -1.47 0.98
N CYS A 94 1.68 -1.66 1.80
CA CYS A 94 0.31 -1.83 1.30
C CYS A 94 -0.33 -0.54 0.79
N GLY A 95 -0.37 0.52 1.60
CA GLY A 95 -1.18 1.72 1.29
C GLY A 95 -2.69 1.49 1.47
N GLN A 96 -3.10 0.81 2.55
CA GLN A 96 -4.50 0.47 2.81
C GLN A 96 -5.40 1.70 2.90
N VAL A 97 -6.52 1.64 2.16
CA VAL A 97 -7.61 2.62 2.25
C VAL A 97 -8.50 2.34 3.46
N VAL A 98 -8.86 3.38 4.20
CA VAL A 98 -9.87 3.31 5.27
C VAL A 98 -10.92 4.39 5.09
N PHE A 99 -12.19 4.01 5.19
CA PHE A 99 -13.30 4.95 5.16
C PHE A 99 -13.39 5.68 6.50
N THR A 100 -13.28 7.00 6.47
CA THR A 100 -13.47 7.84 7.65
C THR A 100 -14.56 8.88 7.40
N LYS A 101 -15.06 9.51 8.47
CA LYS A 101 -16.07 10.57 8.36
C LYS A 101 -15.53 11.82 7.66
N TYR A 102 -14.22 12.04 7.72
CA TYR A 102 -13.58 13.25 7.21
C TYR A 102 -12.81 12.93 5.93
N ALA A 103 -12.52 13.96 5.14
CA ALA A 103 -11.57 13.83 4.05
C ALA A 103 -10.24 13.34 4.61
N THR A 104 -9.58 12.45 3.88
CA THR A 104 -8.13 12.39 3.99
C THR A 104 -7.52 13.50 3.14
N THR A 105 -6.21 13.72 3.32
CA THR A 105 -5.44 14.66 2.50
C THR A 105 -4.40 13.86 1.76
N THR A 106 -4.55 13.75 0.45
CA THR A 106 -3.50 13.20 -0.39
C THR A 106 -2.39 14.24 -0.54
N MET A 107 -1.15 13.78 -0.42
CA MET A 107 0.06 14.57 -0.54
C MET A 107 1.18 13.67 -1.05
N THR A 108 1.76 14.02 -2.19
CA THR A 108 2.76 13.19 -2.88
C THR A 108 3.70 14.05 -3.71
N GLY A 109 4.86 13.48 -4.07
CA GLY A 109 5.76 14.03 -5.09
C GLY A 109 5.22 13.92 -6.52
N ASP A 110 4.16 13.14 -6.74
CA ASP A 110 3.46 13.01 -8.03
C ASP A 110 2.44 14.15 -8.22
N GLY A 111 2.96 15.32 -8.57
CA GLY A 111 2.14 16.50 -8.90
C GLY A 111 1.10 16.27 -10.03
N PRO A 112 1.46 15.61 -11.15
CA PRO A 112 0.51 15.26 -12.20
C PRO A 112 -0.67 14.40 -11.73
N TRP A 113 -0.43 13.40 -10.88
CA TRP A 113 -1.51 12.59 -10.31
C TRP A 113 -2.46 13.43 -9.45
N GLU A 114 -1.93 14.29 -8.58
CA GLU A 114 -2.75 15.16 -7.73
C GLU A 114 -3.58 16.15 -8.55
N HIS A 115 -3.03 16.67 -9.66
CA HIS A 115 -3.78 17.47 -10.61
C HIS A 115 -4.95 16.69 -11.26
N ALA A 116 -4.75 15.41 -11.58
CA ALA A 116 -5.83 14.56 -12.09
C ALA A 116 -6.88 14.29 -11.01
N LEU A 117 -6.45 13.97 -9.78
CA LEU A 117 -7.32 13.68 -8.64
C LEU A 117 -8.21 14.87 -8.27
N HIS A 118 -7.67 16.09 -8.35
CA HIS A 118 -8.40 17.35 -8.19
C HIS A 118 -9.66 17.42 -9.07
N HIS A 119 -9.56 16.95 -10.32
CA HIS A 119 -10.67 16.93 -11.28
C HIS A 119 -11.63 15.76 -11.06
N LEU A 120 -11.12 14.62 -10.60
CA LEU A 120 -11.93 13.42 -10.31
C LEU A 120 -12.79 13.57 -9.04
N GLY A 121 -12.27 14.24 -8.01
CA GLY A 121 -12.93 14.40 -6.71
C GLY A 121 -14.02 15.49 -6.66
N GLY A 122 -14.40 16.07 -7.80
CA GLY A 122 -15.15 17.31 -7.90
C GLY A 122 -16.47 17.36 -7.13
N THR A 123 -16.47 18.08 -6.00
CA THR A 123 -17.67 18.43 -5.22
C THR A 123 -17.75 19.93 -4.86
N SER A 124 -16.74 20.74 -5.19
CA SER A 124 -16.76 22.19 -4.97
C SER A 124 -17.54 22.92 -6.06
N PRO A 125 -18.45 23.86 -5.73
CA PRO A 125 -19.11 24.72 -6.71
C PRO A 125 -18.26 25.93 -7.17
N TRP A 126 -17.06 26.11 -6.63
CA TRP A 126 -16.15 27.20 -7.00
C TRP A 126 -15.27 26.81 -8.21
N GLY A 127 -15.37 27.57 -9.31
CA GLY A 127 -14.58 27.40 -10.53
C GLY A 127 -15.41 27.02 -11.77
N ALA A 128 -14.77 26.98 -12.95
CA ALA A 128 -15.45 26.67 -14.23
C ALA A 128 -15.87 25.19 -14.38
N LYS A 129 -15.41 24.31 -13.47
CA LYS A 129 -15.84 22.91 -13.30
C LYS A 129 -15.75 22.55 -11.80
N PRO A 130 -16.62 21.67 -11.28
CA PRO A 130 -16.49 21.21 -9.90
C PRO A 130 -15.19 20.40 -9.70
N GLY A 131 -14.40 20.78 -8.69
CA GLY A 131 -13.11 20.17 -8.32
C GLY A 131 -12.92 20.10 -6.79
N MET A 132 -11.82 19.56 -6.28
CA MET A 132 -11.41 19.73 -4.87
C MET A 132 -10.43 20.89 -4.69
N LYS A 133 -10.08 21.32 -3.48
CA LYS A 133 -8.96 22.29 -3.37
C LYS A 133 -7.66 21.58 -3.76
N TRP A 134 -6.78 22.25 -4.50
CA TRP A 134 -5.51 21.67 -4.94
C TRP A 134 -4.38 22.68 -4.76
N ILE A 135 -3.24 22.21 -4.26
CA ILE A 135 -1.99 22.97 -4.18
C ILE A 135 -0.92 22.16 -4.91
N ASN A 136 -0.06 22.83 -5.66
CA ASN A 136 1.07 22.22 -6.36
C ASN A 136 2.35 23.01 -6.09
N GLY A 137 3.44 22.30 -5.84
CA GLY A 137 4.78 22.84 -5.71
C GLY A 137 5.72 22.20 -6.71
N GLN A 138 6.53 22.99 -7.40
CA GLN A 138 7.60 22.50 -8.27
C GLN A 138 8.91 23.03 -7.71
N VAL A 139 9.85 22.13 -7.45
CA VAL A 139 11.17 22.44 -6.89
C VAL A 139 12.20 22.28 -8.00
N GLU A 140 12.88 23.39 -8.31
CA GLU A 140 13.83 23.47 -9.42
C GLU A 140 14.88 22.35 -9.34
N ALA A 141 15.04 21.60 -10.44
CA ALA A 141 16.01 20.52 -10.60
C ALA A 141 15.91 19.35 -9.59
N GLU A 142 14.84 19.28 -8.78
CA GLU A 142 14.67 18.26 -7.75
C GLU A 142 13.40 17.43 -7.95
N SER A 143 12.21 18.00 -7.70
CA SER A 143 10.96 17.25 -7.65
C SER A 143 9.71 18.11 -7.82
N GLY A 144 8.56 17.44 -7.90
CA GLY A 144 7.24 18.06 -7.85
C GLY A 144 6.53 17.72 -6.54
N SER A 145 5.36 18.31 -6.34
CA SER A 145 4.43 17.92 -5.27
C SER A 145 3.01 18.38 -5.59
N GLY A 146 2.04 17.66 -5.05
CA GLY A 146 0.64 18.06 -5.06
C GLY A 146 -0.05 17.69 -3.76
N ILE A 147 -1.12 18.42 -3.43
CA ILE A 147 -1.95 18.17 -2.24
C ILE A 147 -3.42 18.35 -2.61
N VAL A 148 -4.25 17.32 -2.36
CA VAL A 148 -5.70 17.34 -2.62
C VAL A 148 -6.47 16.68 -1.45
N PRO A 149 -7.53 17.30 -0.91
CA PRO A 149 -8.45 16.58 -0.04
C PRO A 149 -9.25 15.54 -0.81
N TYR A 150 -9.32 14.30 -0.29
CA TYR A 150 -10.08 13.22 -0.92
C TYR A 150 -10.99 12.49 0.09
N PHE A 151 -12.20 12.16 -0.35
CA PHE A 151 -13.20 11.45 0.47
C PHE A 151 -13.37 10.01 -0.02
N PHE A 152 -12.76 9.06 0.68
CA PHE A 152 -13.09 7.65 0.49
C PHE A 152 -14.49 7.37 1.06
N SER A 153 -15.47 7.23 0.16
CA SER A 153 -16.82 6.77 0.49
C SER A 153 -16.95 5.26 0.30
N PRO A 154 -17.44 4.49 1.30
CA PRO A 154 -17.64 3.05 1.18
C PRO A 154 -18.72 2.70 0.13
N LYS A 155 -19.60 3.65 -0.22
CA LYS A 155 -20.68 3.44 -1.18
C LYS A 155 -20.23 3.62 -2.63
N THR A 156 -19.06 4.23 -2.86
CA THR A 156 -18.46 4.36 -4.19
C THR A 156 -17.79 3.04 -4.59
N GLY A 157 -18.14 2.50 -5.76
CA GLY A 157 -17.61 1.21 -6.23
C GLY A 157 -16.08 1.16 -6.31
N VAL A 158 -15.47 2.22 -6.85
CA VAL A 158 -14.00 2.36 -6.93
C VAL A 158 -13.36 2.28 -5.55
N ASN A 159 -13.80 3.14 -4.61
CA ASN A 159 -13.27 3.16 -3.25
C ASN A 159 -13.47 1.83 -2.50
N ALA A 160 -14.59 1.13 -2.74
CA ALA A 160 -14.86 -0.19 -2.18
C ALA A 160 -13.87 -1.26 -2.70
N VAL A 161 -13.58 -1.26 -4.00
CA VAL A 161 -12.56 -2.13 -4.60
C VAL A 161 -11.16 -1.75 -4.09
N GLN A 162 -10.85 -0.46 -3.95
CA GLN A 162 -9.56 -0.01 -3.40
C GLN A 162 -9.32 -0.52 -1.98
N TRP A 163 -10.33 -0.43 -1.11
CA TRP A 163 -10.29 -1.03 0.22
C TRP A 163 -10.03 -2.53 0.18
N ALA A 164 -10.67 -3.24 -0.75
CA ALA A 164 -10.52 -4.69 -0.89
C ALA A 164 -9.13 -5.11 -1.41
N ILE A 165 -8.57 -4.40 -2.40
CA ILE A 165 -7.23 -4.65 -2.95
C ILE A 165 -6.16 -4.67 -1.86
N GLY A 166 -6.18 -3.70 -0.93
CA GLY A 166 -5.20 -3.66 0.16
C GLY A 166 -5.27 -4.90 1.06
N LEU A 167 -6.47 -5.37 1.35
CA LEU A 167 -6.69 -6.60 2.12
C LEU A 167 -6.28 -7.85 1.34
N GLU A 168 -6.57 -7.90 0.03
CA GLU A 168 -6.12 -9.00 -0.83
C GLU A 168 -4.60 -9.11 -0.87
N LEU A 169 -3.88 -8.00 -1.06
CA LEU A 169 -2.41 -7.98 -1.02
C LEU A 169 -1.91 -8.59 0.30
N MET A 170 -2.41 -8.11 1.44
CA MET A 170 -1.99 -8.63 2.75
C MET A 170 -2.37 -10.10 2.97
N LEU A 171 -3.56 -10.53 2.53
CA LEU A 171 -4.06 -11.89 2.78
C LEU A 171 -3.56 -12.94 1.78
N LEU A 172 -3.17 -12.55 0.57
CA LEU A 172 -2.69 -13.48 -0.46
C LEU A 172 -1.16 -13.66 -0.45
N ILE A 173 -0.40 -12.66 0.01
CA ILE A 173 1.07 -12.77 0.10
C ILE A 173 1.45 -13.80 1.15
N LYS A 174 2.21 -14.82 0.75
CA LYS A 174 2.54 -15.97 1.60
C LYS A 174 3.63 -15.65 2.61
N ASP A 175 4.66 -14.92 2.19
CA ASP A 175 5.73 -14.48 3.08
C ASP A 175 5.38 -13.12 3.71
N PRO A 176 4.97 -13.06 4.99
CA PRO A 176 4.65 -11.79 5.64
C PRO A 176 5.85 -10.85 5.72
N TRP A 177 7.08 -11.35 5.55
CA TRP A 177 8.25 -10.48 5.51
C TRP A 177 8.29 -9.64 4.22
N GLN A 178 7.60 -10.02 3.13
CA GLN A 178 7.59 -9.29 1.86
C GLN A 178 6.59 -8.13 1.82
N ILE A 179 5.74 -7.98 2.82
CA ILE A 179 4.76 -6.90 2.89
C ILE A 179 4.83 -6.14 4.23
N SER A 180 4.82 -4.82 4.14
CA SER A 180 4.66 -3.93 5.28
C SER A 180 3.23 -3.37 5.31
N HIS A 181 2.61 -3.36 6.49
CA HIS A 181 1.33 -2.70 6.67
C HIS A 181 1.53 -1.18 6.75
N THR A 182 0.85 -0.44 5.86
CA THR A 182 0.84 1.02 5.78
C THR A 182 -0.52 1.51 5.30
N THR A 183 -0.83 2.79 5.54
CA THR A 183 -1.96 3.50 4.90
C THR A 183 -1.48 4.62 3.99
N ASP A 184 -0.19 4.63 3.67
CA ASP A 184 0.48 5.74 2.98
C ASP A 184 0.12 7.09 3.61
N HIS A 185 0.30 7.21 4.92
CA HIS A 185 -0.33 8.30 5.67
C HIS A 185 0.01 9.69 5.11
N PRO A 186 -1.00 10.55 4.79
CA PRO A 186 -2.44 10.33 4.96
C PRO A 186 -3.18 9.78 3.72
N ASN A 187 -2.52 9.63 2.57
CA ASN A 187 -3.11 9.32 1.26
C ASN A 187 -4.20 8.25 1.29
N GLY A 188 -3.93 7.05 1.83
CA GLY A 188 -4.94 5.99 1.97
C GLY A 188 -5.83 6.17 3.20
N ALA A 189 -5.22 6.55 4.33
CA ALA A 189 -5.90 6.94 5.57
C ALA A 189 -4.92 7.54 6.62
N PRO A 190 -5.44 8.24 7.65
CA PRO A 190 -4.69 8.58 8.86
C PRO A 190 -4.09 7.35 9.55
N PHE A 191 -2.81 7.37 9.97
CA PHE A 191 -2.18 6.20 10.63
C PHE A 191 -2.88 5.77 11.93
N THR A 192 -3.70 6.63 12.53
CA THR A 192 -4.54 6.29 13.69
C THR A 192 -5.60 5.22 13.37
N THR A 193 -5.85 4.91 12.10
CA THR A 193 -6.75 3.83 11.68
C THR A 193 -6.10 2.45 11.64
N TYR A 194 -4.81 2.32 11.93
CA TYR A 194 -4.12 1.02 11.91
C TYR A 194 -4.86 -0.09 12.70
N PRO A 195 -5.42 0.17 13.91
CA PRO A 195 -6.15 -0.86 14.64
C PRO A 195 -7.39 -1.44 13.93
N ILE A 196 -8.11 -0.66 13.11
CA ILE A 196 -9.27 -1.19 12.38
C ILE A 196 -8.82 -2.12 11.24
N ILE A 197 -7.67 -1.84 10.65
CA ILE A 197 -7.08 -2.71 9.62
C ILE A 197 -6.61 -4.02 10.24
N PHE A 198 -6.02 -3.97 11.44
CA PHE A 198 -5.63 -5.18 12.17
C PHE A 198 -6.85 -6.06 12.48
N LYS A 199 -7.97 -5.45 12.89
CA LYS A 199 -9.23 -6.16 13.06
C LYS A 199 -9.67 -6.85 11.77
N TRP A 200 -9.62 -6.16 10.64
CA TRP A 200 -9.93 -6.79 9.35
C TRP A 200 -8.97 -7.94 9.04
N LEU A 201 -7.67 -7.81 9.23
CA LEU A 201 -6.73 -8.90 8.92
C LEU A 201 -6.90 -10.12 9.83
N MET A 202 -7.26 -9.92 11.10
CA MET A 202 -7.33 -10.98 12.10
C MET A 202 -8.73 -11.59 12.27
N ASP A 203 -9.80 -10.87 11.92
CA ASP A 203 -11.19 -11.34 12.08
C ASP A 203 -11.95 -11.28 10.75
N ARG A 204 -12.11 -12.46 10.13
CA ARG A 204 -12.86 -12.69 8.90
C ARG A 204 -14.30 -12.23 9.03
N LYS A 205 -14.91 -12.39 10.21
CA LYS A 205 -16.30 -11.95 10.42
C LYS A 205 -16.43 -10.45 10.23
N SER A 206 -15.47 -9.67 10.72
CA SER A 206 -15.46 -8.21 10.50
C SER A 206 -15.25 -7.82 9.03
N ARG A 207 -14.40 -8.53 8.28
CA ARG A 207 -14.24 -8.29 6.84
C ARG A 207 -15.50 -8.63 6.07
N LYS A 208 -16.13 -9.76 6.41
CA LYS A 208 -17.37 -10.21 5.79
C LYS A 208 -18.52 -9.24 6.04
N ASP A 209 -18.66 -8.75 7.27
CA ASP A 209 -19.63 -7.70 7.60
C ASP A 209 -19.39 -6.41 6.79
N MET A 210 -18.13 -6.00 6.63
CA MET A 210 -17.81 -4.86 5.75
C MET A 210 -18.25 -5.11 4.30
N LEU A 211 -17.93 -6.27 3.73
CA LEU A 211 -18.28 -6.67 2.36
C LEU A 211 -19.80 -6.71 2.14
N GLU A 212 -20.55 -7.28 3.07
CA GLU A 212 -21.97 -7.56 2.92
C GLU A 212 -22.85 -6.34 3.27
N ASN A 213 -22.44 -5.55 4.26
CA ASN A 213 -23.32 -4.55 4.88
C ASN A 213 -22.82 -3.10 4.72
N VAL A 214 -21.52 -2.87 4.51
CA VAL A 214 -20.94 -1.52 4.56
C VAL A 214 -20.54 -1.01 3.18
N VAL A 215 -19.72 -1.76 2.46
CA VAL A 215 -19.14 -1.29 1.19
C VAL A 215 -20.03 -1.59 -0.01
N SER A 216 -19.77 -0.93 -1.13
CA SER A 216 -20.43 -1.23 -2.39
C SER A 216 -20.23 -2.68 -2.81
N LYS A 217 -21.29 -3.32 -3.34
CA LYS A 217 -21.26 -4.69 -3.87
C LYS A 217 -20.20 -4.89 -4.97
N LYS A 218 -19.74 -3.82 -5.60
CA LYS A 218 -18.63 -3.86 -6.57
C LYS A 218 -17.38 -4.51 -5.97
N ALA A 219 -17.09 -4.31 -4.68
CA ALA A 219 -15.98 -5.01 -4.02
C ALA A 219 -16.14 -6.53 -4.09
N SER A 220 -17.34 -7.06 -3.86
CA SER A 220 -17.59 -8.51 -3.91
C SER A 220 -17.55 -9.08 -5.33
N THR A 221 -17.84 -8.29 -6.36
CA THR A 221 -17.91 -8.78 -7.75
C THR A 221 -16.65 -8.51 -8.56
N ALA A 222 -15.75 -7.65 -8.08
CA ALA A 222 -14.56 -7.20 -8.80
C ALA A 222 -13.27 -7.44 -8.02
N THR A 223 -13.34 -8.24 -6.95
CA THR A 223 -12.18 -8.71 -6.17
C THR A 223 -12.38 -10.17 -5.76
N THR A 224 -11.30 -10.83 -5.35
CA THR A 224 -11.28 -12.17 -4.77
C THR A 224 -11.46 -12.17 -3.25
N LEU A 225 -11.54 -10.99 -2.60
CA LEU A 225 -11.66 -10.86 -1.15
C LEU A 225 -12.81 -11.69 -0.53
N PRO A 226 -13.99 -11.86 -1.15
CA PRO A 226 -15.06 -12.71 -0.59
C PRO A 226 -14.65 -14.17 -0.36
N ASP A 227 -13.69 -14.67 -1.14
CA ASP A 227 -13.23 -16.06 -1.11
C ASP A 227 -12.05 -16.25 -0.14
N LEU A 228 -11.56 -15.18 0.49
CA LEU A 228 -10.39 -15.21 1.38
C LEU A 228 -10.76 -15.48 2.84
N ASP A 229 -10.55 -16.73 3.24
CA ASP A 229 -10.82 -17.20 4.60
C ASP A 229 -9.64 -17.04 5.56
N ARG A 230 -8.44 -16.71 5.04
CA ARG A 230 -7.23 -16.53 5.85
C ARG A 230 -7.42 -15.44 6.91
N GLU A 231 -6.91 -15.68 8.11
CA GLU A 231 -6.77 -14.68 9.17
C GLU A 231 -5.31 -14.58 9.57
N TYR A 232 -4.85 -13.37 9.85
CA TYR A 232 -3.51 -13.13 10.36
C TYR A 232 -3.40 -13.61 11.80
N THR A 233 -2.32 -14.33 12.08
CA THR A 233 -1.86 -14.56 13.45
C THR A 233 -1.25 -13.29 14.04
N LEU A 234 -1.13 -13.24 15.38
CA LEU A 234 -0.36 -12.19 16.06
C LEU A 234 1.10 -12.13 15.58
N SER A 235 1.69 -13.28 15.24
CA SER A 235 3.06 -13.35 14.73
C SER A 235 3.19 -12.64 13.38
N GLU A 236 2.31 -12.95 12.44
CA GLU A 236 2.25 -12.27 11.13
C GLU A 236 1.98 -10.78 11.31
N LEU A 237 1.06 -10.42 12.21
CA LEU A 237 0.79 -9.01 12.50
C LEU A 237 2.07 -8.31 13.01
N CYS A 238 2.79 -8.90 13.97
CA CYS A 238 4.07 -8.37 14.46
C CYS A 238 5.13 -8.24 13.36
N ILE A 239 5.16 -9.17 12.40
CA ILE A 239 6.08 -9.10 11.25
C ILE A 239 5.75 -7.88 10.40
N VAL A 240 4.52 -7.76 9.88
CA VAL A 240 4.15 -6.70 8.92
C VAL A 240 4.11 -5.29 9.52
N THR A 241 4.19 -5.17 10.85
CA THR A 241 4.11 -3.87 11.56
C THR A 241 5.37 -3.49 12.33
N ARG A 242 6.30 -4.44 12.57
CA ARG A 242 7.55 -4.19 13.33
C ARG A 242 8.74 -4.89 12.71
N ALA A 243 8.81 -6.22 12.81
CA ALA A 243 10.02 -6.97 12.49
C ALA A 243 10.39 -6.88 11.00
N GLY A 244 9.40 -7.01 10.11
CA GLY A 244 9.57 -6.85 8.67
C GLY A 244 10.05 -5.46 8.30
N ASN A 245 9.40 -4.42 8.84
CA ASN A 245 9.75 -3.02 8.56
C ASN A 245 11.19 -2.71 9.02
N ALA A 246 11.57 -3.13 10.23
CA ALA A 246 12.92 -2.94 10.75
C ALA A 246 13.96 -3.68 9.89
N LYS A 247 13.68 -4.93 9.49
CA LYS A 247 14.56 -5.71 8.60
C LYS A 247 14.72 -5.03 7.24
N THR A 248 13.62 -4.57 6.64
CA THR A 248 13.61 -3.88 5.34
C THR A 248 14.40 -2.58 5.37
N LEU A 249 14.33 -1.81 6.45
CA LEU A 249 15.07 -0.56 6.64
C LEU A 249 16.53 -0.78 7.11
N GLY A 250 16.95 -2.02 7.36
CA GLY A 250 18.28 -2.34 7.87
C GLY A 250 18.52 -1.97 9.35
N LEU A 251 17.44 -1.77 10.12
CA LEU A 251 17.49 -1.41 11.54
C LEU A 251 17.69 -2.68 12.38
N ARG A 252 18.92 -2.91 12.83
CA ARG A 252 19.31 -4.12 13.59
C ARG A 252 18.98 -4.07 15.08
N ASP A 253 18.65 -2.89 15.59
CA ASP A 253 18.40 -2.61 17.01
C ASP A 253 16.90 -2.41 17.32
N ARG A 254 16.03 -2.60 16.33
CA ARG A 254 14.57 -2.41 16.39
C ARG A 254 13.83 -3.59 15.78
N GLY A 255 12.54 -3.68 16.08
CA GLY A 255 11.64 -4.69 15.52
C GLY A 255 11.74 -6.07 16.18
N HIS A 256 12.52 -6.22 17.26
CA HIS A 256 12.61 -7.45 18.06
C HIS A 256 12.82 -7.15 19.55
N LEU A 257 12.62 -8.17 20.40
CA LEU A 257 12.78 -8.09 21.86
C LEU A 257 14.01 -8.87 22.40
N GLY A 258 14.85 -9.40 21.50
CA GLY A 258 16.10 -10.07 21.88
C GLY A 258 17.13 -9.13 22.51
N VAL A 259 18.11 -9.70 23.22
CA VAL A 259 19.22 -8.97 23.84
C VAL A 259 19.95 -8.12 22.78
N GLY A 260 20.19 -6.84 23.10
CA GLY A 260 20.80 -5.87 22.19
C GLY A 260 19.81 -4.96 21.45
N ALA A 261 18.50 -5.24 21.51
CA ALA A 261 17.48 -4.31 21.04
C ALA A 261 17.41 -3.04 21.91
N ILE A 262 16.96 -1.94 21.32
CA ILE A 262 16.44 -0.79 22.07
C ILE A 262 15.17 -1.23 22.79
N GLY A 263 14.98 -0.73 24.02
CA GLY A 263 13.83 -1.03 24.89
C GLY A 263 12.48 -0.46 24.43
N ASP A 264 12.24 -0.38 23.12
CA ASP A 264 10.97 0.07 22.52
C ASP A 264 9.93 -1.05 22.61
N VAL A 265 9.14 -1.04 23.69
CA VAL A 265 8.15 -2.09 23.99
C VAL A 265 6.73 -1.52 23.96
N ALA A 266 5.85 -2.19 23.22
CA ALA A 266 4.41 -1.91 23.23
C ALA A 266 3.66 -3.07 23.89
N VAL A 267 2.91 -2.77 24.96
CA VAL A 267 2.08 -3.74 25.68
C VAL A 267 0.61 -3.47 25.36
N TYR A 268 -0.06 -4.45 24.75
CA TYR A 268 -1.48 -4.37 24.42
C TYR A 268 -2.29 -5.23 25.38
N LYS A 269 -3.39 -4.69 25.89
CA LYS A 269 -4.34 -5.42 26.74
C LYS A 269 -5.25 -6.29 25.86
N LEU A 270 -4.71 -7.41 25.39
CA LEU A 270 -5.42 -8.38 24.55
C LEU A 270 -5.67 -9.67 25.33
N ASP A 271 -6.81 -10.32 25.06
CA ASP A 271 -7.11 -11.66 25.54
C ASP A 271 -6.79 -12.66 24.41
N PRO A 272 -5.66 -13.38 24.45
CA PRO A 272 -5.24 -14.27 23.37
C PRO A 272 -6.17 -15.46 23.15
N ASN A 273 -7.10 -15.73 24.07
CA ASN A 273 -8.09 -16.80 23.92
C ASN A 273 -9.41 -16.31 23.29
N LYS A 274 -9.55 -14.99 23.06
CA LYS A 274 -10.73 -14.36 22.46
C LYS A 274 -10.40 -13.55 21.20
N MET A 275 -9.18 -13.69 20.71
CA MET A 275 -8.74 -13.13 19.43
C MET A 275 -9.02 -14.12 18.32
#